data_AF-A0A3N4L6B6-F1
#
_entry.id   AF-A0A3N4L6B6-F1
#
_cell.length_a   1.000
_cell.length_b   1.000
_cell.length_c   1.000
_cell.angle_alpha   90.00
_cell.angle_beta   90.00
_cell.angle_gamma   90.00
#
_symmetry.space_group_name_H-M   'P 1'
#
loop_
_entity.id
_entity.type
_entity.pdbx_description
1 polymer ?
#
loop_
_entity_poly.entity_id
_entity_poly.type
_entity_poly.pdbx_seq_one_letter_code
_entity_poly.pdbx_strand_id
1 'polypeptide(L)'
;MALAKCLLKKIYEENPEVVLEYTTAITLEKRAYNLEHFIEGTTPIMVCTEACRMGLDMLDMQRVIQWRVSHRCNLSSLCQRFGRAARRPDIQALAILF
;
A
#
# COMPACT_ATOMS: atom_id res chain seq x y z
N MET A 1 -3.84 -15.01 5.08
CA MET A 1 -4.97 -14.72 4.17
C MET A 1 -4.48 -13.65 3.19
N ALA A 2 -4.25 -14.03 1.93
CA ALA A 2 -3.61 -13.16 0.93
C ALA A 2 -4.51 -11.96 0.58
N LEU A 3 -3.92 -10.78 0.40
CA LEU A 3 -4.60 -9.55 0.02
C LEU A 3 -5.47 -9.71 -1.23
N ALA A 4 -5.02 -10.57 -2.15
CA ALA A 4 -5.73 -10.94 -3.36
C ALA A 4 -7.16 -11.47 -3.14
N LYS A 5 -7.50 -11.97 -1.94
CA LYS A 5 -8.88 -12.40 -1.61
C LYS A 5 -9.77 -11.26 -1.09
N CYS A 6 -9.20 -10.14 -0.64
CA CYS A 6 -9.92 -9.06 0.04
C CYS A 6 -10.03 -7.77 -0.77
N LEU A 7 -9.07 -7.51 -1.68
CA LEU A 7 -9.30 -6.58 -2.76
C LEU A 7 -10.13 -7.25 -3.85
N LEU A 8 -10.91 -6.44 -4.57
CA LEU A 8 -11.62 -6.89 -5.75
C LEU A 8 -10.60 -7.51 -6.72
N LYS A 9 -10.76 -8.81 -6.99
CA LYS A 9 -9.99 -9.56 -7.99
C LYS A 9 -9.95 -8.81 -9.33
N LYS A 10 -11.05 -8.12 -9.63
CA LYS A 10 -11.25 -7.18 -10.74
C LYS A 10 -10.15 -6.11 -10.86
N ILE A 11 -9.63 -5.56 -9.76
CA ILE A 11 -8.55 -4.56 -9.80
C ILE A 11 -7.27 -5.15 -10.39
N TYR A 12 -6.94 -6.40 -10.03
CA TYR A 12 -5.77 -7.10 -10.54
C TYR A 12 -5.99 -7.68 -11.95
N GLU A 13 -7.20 -8.17 -12.23
CA GLU A 13 -7.54 -8.76 -13.53
C GLU A 13 -7.69 -7.71 -14.64
N GLU A 14 -8.19 -6.52 -14.33
CA GLU A 14 -8.38 -5.45 -15.32
C GLU A 14 -7.12 -4.61 -15.54
N ASN A 15 -6.18 -4.58 -14.60
CA ASN A 15 -4.97 -3.73 -14.68
C ASN A 15 -3.74 -4.40 -14.03
N PRO A 16 -3.28 -5.57 -14.53
CA PRO A 16 -2.19 -6.33 -13.91
C PRO A 16 -0.85 -5.59 -13.94
N GLU A 17 -0.61 -4.71 -14.92
CA GLU A 17 0.60 -3.88 -14.99
C GLU A 17 0.61 -2.68 -14.04
N VAL A 18 -0.53 -2.30 -13.46
CA VAL A 18 -0.68 -1.07 -12.66
C VAL A 18 -0.65 -1.34 -11.15
N VAL A 19 -0.77 -2.60 -10.73
CA VAL A 19 -0.99 -2.96 -9.32
C VAL A 19 0.07 -3.94 -8.81
N LEU A 20 0.91 -3.47 -7.89
CA LEU A 20 1.93 -4.29 -7.24
C LEU A 20 1.45 -4.78 -5.88
N GLU A 21 1.72 -6.05 -5.56
CA GLU A 21 1.44 -6.60 -4.23
C GLU A 21 2.68 -6.47 -3.32
N TYR A 22 2.48 -6.10 -2.06
CA TYR A 22 3.49 -6.16 -1.01
C TYR A 22 2.92 -6.89 0.22
N THR A 23 3.10 -8.20 0.28
CA THR A 23 2.63 -9.04 1.39
C THR A 23 3.64 -10.09 1.79
N THR A 24 3.43 -10.70 2.95
CA THR A 24 4.19 -11.88 3.37
C THR A 24 3.84 -13.14 2.57
N ALA A 25 2.81 -13.10 1.72
CA ALA A 25 2.39 -14.24 0.91
C ALA A 25 3.19 -14.34 -0.41
N ILE A 26 3.87 -13.27 -0.83
CA ILE A 26 4.73 -13.25 -2.01
C ILE A 26 6.20 -13.45 -1.63
N THR A 27 7.00 -13.95 -2.58
CA THR A 27 8.43 -14.24 -2.36
C THR A 27 9.21 -12.98 -2.05
N LEU A 28 10.34 -13.12 -1.34
CA LEU A 28 11.21 -12.00 -1.00
C LEU A 28 11.73 -11.28 -2.26
N GLU A 29 12.13 -12.04 -3.27
CA GLU A 29 12.56 -11.51 -4.57
C GLU A 29 11.46 -10.69 -5.24
N LYS A 30 10.22 -11.20 -5.25
CA LYS A 30 9.10 -10.47 -5.86
C LYS A 30 8.73 -9.22 -5.06
N ARG A 31 8.87 -9.24 -3.73
CA ARG A 31 8.70 -8.04 -2.89
C ARG A 31 9.74 -6.97 -3.19
N ALA A 32 11.00 -7.37 -3.35
CA ALA A 32 12.09 -6.46 -3.68
C ALA A 32 11.87 -5.83 -5.07
N TYR A 33 11.57 -6.65 -6.07
CA TYR A 33 11.23 -6.21 -7.42
C TYR A 33 10.05 -5.22 -7.44
N ASN A 34 8.95 -5.58 -6.77
CA ASN A 34 7.77 -4.71 -6.69
C ASN A 34 8.07 -3.40 -5.92
N LEU A 35 8.92 -3.44 -4.90
CA LEU A 35 9.32 -2.24 -4.17
C LEU A 35 10.13 -1.29 -5.04
N GLU A 36 11.11 -1.82 -5.77
CA GLU A 36 11.94 -1.07 -6.70
C GLU A 36 11.08 -0.39 -7.78
N HIS A 37 10.19 -1.14 -8.43
CA HIS A 37 9.28 -0.60 -9.45
C HIS A 37 8.33 0.47 -8.91
N PHE A 38 7.89 0.32 -7.65
CA PHE A 38 7.06 1.32 -6.99
C PHE A 38 7.83 2.61 -6.67
N ILE A 39 9.09 2.51 -6.23
CA ILE A 39 9.95 3.66 -5.93
C ILE A 39 10.36 4.40 -7.22
N GLU A 40 10.66 3.65 -8.28
CA GLU A 40 10.97 4.22 -9.61
C GLU A 40 9.76 4.89 -10.28
N GLY A 41 8.55 4.67 -9.74
CA GLY A 41 7.32 5.24 -10.27
C GLY A 41 6.83 4.57 -11.56
N THR A 42 7.40 3.42 -11.94
CA THR A 42 6.97 2.66 -13.12
C THR A 42 5.58 2.05 -12.93
N THR A 43 5.19 1.80 -11.67
CA THR A 43 3.84 1.35 -11.32
C THR A 43 3.26 2.18 -10.16
N PRO A 44 2.09 2.83 -10.33
CA PRO A 44 1.62 3.84 -9.38
C PRO A 44 0.89 3.30 -8.14
N ILE A 45 0.51 2.02 -8.11
CA ILE A 45 -0.32 1.47 -7.04
C ILE A 45 0.37 0.27 -6.39
N MET A 46 0.63 0.39 -5.08
CA MET A 46 1.05 -0.72 -4.24
C MET A 46 -0.06 -1.09 -3.26
N VAL A 47 -0.36 -2.38 -3.20
CA VAL A 47 -1.37 -2.96 -2.30
C VAL A 47 -0.66 -3.78 -1.23
N CYS A 48 -0.85 -3.41 0.03
CA CYS A 48 -0.13 -4.01 1.15
C CYS A 48 -1.02 -4.36 2.36
N THR A 49 -0.64 -5.40 3.10
CA THR A 49 -1.38 -5.83 4.31
C THR A 49 -0.90 -5.01 5.50
N GLU A 50 -1.59 -5.12 6.64
CA GLU A 50 -1.09 -4.57 7.90
C GLU A 50 0.32 -5.02 8.28
N ALA A 51 0.81 -6.16 7.76
CA ALA A 51 2.18 -6.62 7.99
C ALA A 51 3.25 -5.71 7.35
N CYS A 52 2.84 -4.81 6.45
CA CYS A 52 3.71 -3.84 5.79
C CYS A 52 4.04 -2.62 6.68
N ARG A 53 3.62 -2.62 7.95
CA ARG A 53 3.89 -1.54 8.92
C ARG A 53 5.38 -1.29 9.19
N MET A 54 6.25 -2.27 8.93
CA MET A 54 7.68 -2.18 9.24
C MET A 54 8.54 -2.19 7.97
N GLY A 55 9.32 -1.14 7.78
CA GLY A 55 10.49 -1.16 6.89
C GLY A 55 10.33 -0.58 5.49
N LEU A 56 9.15 -0.09 5.10
CA LEU A 56 9.01 0.65 3.84
C LEU A 56 9.15 2.14 4.06
N ASP A 57 10.30 2.67 3.66
CA ASP A 57 10.52 4.10 3.54
C ASP A 57 9.97 4.59 2.20
N MET A 58 8.64 4.67 2.11
CA MET A 58 7.96 5.19 0.93
C MET A 58 8.05 6.71 0.95
N LEU A 59 8.92 7.26 0.10
CA LEU A 59 9.04 8.69 -0.10
C LEU A 59 7.88 9.17 -1.00
N ASP A 60 7.28 10.29 -0.61
CA ASP A 60 6.42 11.14 -1.45
C ASP A 60 5.08 10.56 -1.95
N MET A 61 4.47 9.65 -1.16
CA MET A 61 3.10 9.22 -1.44
C MET A 61 2.07 10.35 -1.29
N GLN A 62 1.26 10.56 -2.33
CA GLN A 62 0.17 11.54 -2.33
C GLN A 62 -1.17 10.96 -1.89
N ARG A 63 -1.35 9.63 -1.93
CA ARG A 63 -2.63 9.00 -1.60
C ARG A 63 -2.42 7.74 -0.77
N VAL A 64 -3.19 7.64 0.31
CA VAL A 64 -3.28 6.41 1.11
C VAL A 64 -4.75 6.02 1.20
N ILE A 65 -5.06 4.80 0.75
CA ILE A 65 -6.41 4.25 0.81
C ILE A 65 -6.42 3.14 1.86
N GLN A 66 -7.11 3.38 2.97
CA GLN A 66 -7.42 2.33 3.92
C GLN A 66 -8.66 1.59 3.42
N TRP A 67 -8.45 0.41 2.85
CA TRP A 67 -9.53 -0.49 2.47
C TRP A 67 -9.94 -1.38 3.64
N ARG A 68 -11.20 -1.26 4.07
CA ARG A 68 -11.82 -1.97 5.19
C ARG A 68 -11.16 -1.65 6.53
N VAL A 69 -11.97 -1.75 7.59
CA VAL A 69 -11.53 -1.61 8.97
C VAL A 69 -11.77 -2.93 9.68
N SER A 70 -10.70 -3.53 10.19
CA SER A 70 -10.81 -4.71 11.05
C SER A 70 -11.04 -4.30 12.50
N HIS A 71 -11.51 -5.22 13.35
CA HIS A 71 -11.60 -5.00 14.81
C HIS A 71 -10.26 -4.62 15.46
N ARG A 72 -9.11 -4.81 14.77
CA ARG A 72 -7.77 -4.43 15.23
C ARG A 72 -7.30 -3.07 14.70
N CYS A 73 -8.04 -2.48 13.78
CA CYS A 73 -7.70 -1.19 13.20
C CYS A 73 -8.25 -0.06 14.10
N ASN A 74 -7.39 0.43 14.98
CA ASN A 74 -7.68 1.56 15.87
C ASN A 74 -7.18 2.88 15.30
N LEU A 75 -7.55 4.00 15.92
CA LEU A 75 -7.16 5.35 15.50
C LEU A 75 -5.64 5.50 15.37
N SER A 76 -4.86 4.98 16.33
CA SER A 76 -3.39 5.01 16.26
C SER A 76 -2.85 4.31 15.01
N SER A 77 -3.44 3.16 14.65
CA SER A 77 -3.09 2.44 13.43
C SER A 77 -3.43 3.23 12.17
N LEU A 78 -4.56 3.94 12.15
CA LEU A 78 -4.93 4.82 11.05
C LEU A 78 -3.99 6.02 10.95
N CYS A 79 -3.68 6.70 12.05
CA CYS A 79 -2.73 7.81 12.09
C CYS A 79 -1.35 7.39 11.57
N GLN A 80 -0.85 6.22 11.97
CA GLN A 80 0.41 5.70 11.46
C GLN A 80 0.38 5.46 9.95
N ARG A 81 -0.74 4.95 9.41
CA ARG A 81 -0.88 4.67 7.97
C ARG A 81 -1.03 5.93 7.15
N PHE A 82 -1.91 6.83 7.57
CA PHE A 82 -2.14 8.09 6.88
C PHE A 82 -0.92 9.01 6.95
N GLY A 83 -0.16 8.98 8.06
CA GLY A 83 1.11 9.68 8.19
C GLY A 83 2.26 9.12 7.34
N ARG A 84 2.05 8.03 6.57
CA ARG A 84 3.02 7.62 5.53
C ARG A 84 2.94 8.48 4.29
N ALA A 85 1.79 9.11 4.04
CA ALA A 85 1.62 10.07 2.98
C ALA A 85 2.17 11.45 3.38
N ALA A 86 2.50 12.30 2.41
CA ALA A 86 2.93 13.68 2.65
C ALA A 86 4.07 13.83 3.69
N ARG A 87 5.09 12.96 3.62
CA ARG A 87 6.25 13.10 4.50
C ARG A 87 7.01 14.41 4.32
N ARG A 88 6.98 14.96 3.11
CA ARG A 88 7.56 16.29 2.85
C ARG A 88 6.50 17.38 3.06
N PRO A 89 6.91 18.52 3.65
CA PRO A 89 5.98 19.61 3.96
C PRO A 89 5.36 20.29 2.73
N ASP A 90 5.95 20.11 1.55
CA ASP A 90 5.46 20.64 0.27
C ASP A 90 4.46 19.72 -0.44
N ILE A 91 4.20 18.52 0.10
CA ILE A 91 3.28 17.56 -0.50
C ILE A 91 1.96 17.55 0.28
N GLN A 92 0.86 17.80 -0.41
CA GLN A 92 -0.48 17.55 0.13
C GLN A 92 -0.89 16.11 -0.19
N ALA A 93 -1.26 15.34 0.84
CA ALA A 93 -1.76 13.99 0.67
C ALA A 93 -3.26 13.87 0.96
N LEU A 94 -3.89 12.87 0.34
CA LEU A 94 -5.26 12.46 0.57
C LEU A 94 -5.30 11.08 1.23
N ALA A 95 -5.85 11.02 2.43
CA ALA A 95 -6.18 9.78 3.11
C ALA A 95 -7.66 9.46 2.94
N ILE A 96 -8.00 8.27 2.44
CA ILE A 96 -9.38 7.83 2.23
C ILE A 96 -9.62 6.56 3.04
N LEU A 97 -10.72 6.52 3.78
CA LEU A 97 -11.17 5.37 4.55
C LEU A 97 -12.45 4.82 3.94
N PHE A 98 -12.45 3.53 3.59
CA PHE A 98 -13.62 2.77 3.12
C PHE A 98 -13.98 1.64 4.09
#